data_AF-A0A4R0JNI3-F1
#
_entry.id   AF-A0A4R0JNI3-F1
#
_cell.length_a   1.000
_cell.length_b   1.000
_cell.length_c   1.000
_cell.angle_alpha   90.00
_cell.angle_beta   90.00
_cell.angle_gamma   90.00
#
_symmetry.space_group_name_H-M   'P 1'
#
loop_
_entity.id
_entity.type
_entity.pdbx_description
1 polymer ?
#
loop_
_entity_poly.entity_id
_entity_poly.type
_entity_poly.pdbx_seq_one_letter_code
_entity_poly.pdbx_strand_id
1 'polypeptide(L)'
;MDDLPLPLGHDSTARQHVCQHCGATYIAARSDQRFCSDLCRLRHWRGRRRVRSAQASEAEIVRTLIEEVGRLQHEVTELRRANATLREALGRAQMLLVSARNPYHRRT
;
A
#
# COMPACT_ATOMS: atom_id res chain seq x y z
N MET A 1 -28.73 14.35 69.59
CA MET A 1 -27.99 15.26 68.71
C MET A 1 -27.09 14.38 67.89
N ASP A 2 -27.34 14.36 66.60
CA ASP A 2 -27.26 13.23 65.69
C ASP A 2 -25.86 12.66 65.42
N ASP A 3 -25.69 11.36 65.69
CA ASP A 3 -24.64 10.53 65.11
C ASP A 3 -24.99 10.29 63.64
N LEU A 4 -24.49 11.17 62.76
CA LEU A 4 -24.66 11.04 61.32
C LEU A 4 -23.60 10.07 60.77
N PRO A 5 -23.98 8.97 60.11
CA PRO A 5 -23.01 8.04 59.55
C PRO A 5 -22.25 8.68 58.38
N LEU A 6 -20.92 8.55 58.40
CA LEU A 6 -20.04 8.95 57.31
C LEU A 6 -20.48 8.28 55.99
N PRO A 7 -20.42 9.00 54.85
CA PRO A 7 -20.92 8.49 53.59
C PRO A 7 -20.10 7.27 53.16
N LEU A 8 -20.83 6.18 52.94
CA LEU A 8 -20.33 4.91 52.44
C LEU A 8 -19.49 5.12 51.15
N GLY A 9 -18.22 4.71 51.22
CA GLY A 9 -17.45 4.21 50.08
C GLY A 9 -17.08 5.22 48.99
N HIS A 10 -16.08 6.07 49.24
CA HIS A 10 -15.31 6.64 48.15
C HIS A 10 -14.26 5.59 47.74
N ASP A 11 -14.57 4.79 46.70
CA ASP A 11 -13.61 3.86 46.09
C ASP A 11 -12.43 4.65 45.53
N SER A 12 -11.41 4.85 46.35
CA SER A 12 -10.15 5.55 46.05
C SER A 12 -9.30 4.86 44.96
N THR A 13 -9.78 3.76 44.40
CA THR A 13 -9.19 2.98 43.30
C THR A 13 -9.85 3.25 41.94
N ALA A 14 -10.99 3.94 41.91
CA ALA A 14 -11.74 4.26 40.71
C ALA A 14 -11.00 5.32 39.86
N ARG A 15 -10.14 4.85 38.94
CA ARG A 15 -9.39 5.72 38.03
C ARG A 15 -10.23 6.08 36.81
N GLN A 16 -10.23 7.36 36.48
CA GLN A 16 -10.83 7.84 35.24
C GLN A 16 -9.89 7.51 34.06
N HIS A 17 -10.41 6.83 33.03
CA HIS A 17 -9.68 6.44 31.82
C HIS A 17 -10.40 6.94 30.57
N VAL A 18 -9.66 7.05 29.46
CA VAL A 18 -10.20 7.36 28.13
C VAL A 18 -10.27 6.08 27.30
N CYS A 19 -11.45 5.78 26.75
CA CYS A 19 -11.67 4.58 25.95
C CYS A 19 -10.90 4.66 24.63
N GLN A 20 -10.04 3.67 24.36
CA GLN A 20 -9.23 3.64 23.14
C GLN A 20 -10.04 3.44 21.84
N HIS A 21 -11.32 3.08 21.94
CA HIS A 21 -12.19 2.91 20.77
C HIS A 21 -13.00 4.17 20.46
N CYS A 22 -13.76 4.68 21.41
CA CYS A 22 -14.70 5.79 21.18
C CYS A 22 -14.21 7.14 21.72
N GLY A 23 -13.09 7.19 22.44
CA GLY A 23 -12.57 8.41 23.06
C GLY A 23 -13.36 8.89 24.27
N ALA A 24 -14.44 8.20 24.66
CA ALA A 24 -15.22 8.58 25.84
C ALA A 24 -14.46 8.30 27.13
N THR A 25 -14.56 9.23 28.07
CA THR A 25 -14.05 9.08 29.42
C THR A 25 -14.96 8.17 30.25
N TYR A 26 -14.39 7.24 31.03
CA TYR A 26 -15.12 6.29 31.87
C TYR A 26 -14.36 5.98 33.16
N ILE A 27 -15.06 5.48 34.18
CA ILE A 27 -14.44 4.99 35.41
C ILE A 27 -14.03 3.54 35.20
N ALA A 28 -12.73 3.26 35.29
CA ALA A 28 -12.20 1.92 35.10
C ALA A 28 -12.29 1.12 36.41
N ALA A 29 -12.76 -0.12 36.31
CA ALA A 29 -12.79 -1.06 37.43
C ALA A 29 -11.40 -1.68 37.69
N ARG A 30 -10.52 -1.66 36.67
CA ARG A 30 -9.15 -2.17 36.74
C ARG A 30 -8.19 -1.22 36.05
N SER A 31 -6.96 -1.13 36.54
CA SER A 31 -5.94 -0.22 36.01
C SER A 31 -5.52 -0.50 34.56
N ASP A 32 -5.68 -1.74 34.09
CA ASP A 32 -5.35 -2.19 32.73
C ASP A 32 -6.55 -2.14 31.78
N GLN A 33 -7.73 -1.73 32.27
CA GLN A 33 -8.93 -1.65 31.45
C GLN A 33 -8.76 -0.52 30.42
N ARG A 34 -8.81 -0.88 29.13
CA ARG A 34 -8.58 0.02 27.98
C ARG A 34 -9.85 0.51 27.29
N PHE A 35 -10.98 -0.11 27.60
CA PHE A 35 -12.25 0.14 26.92
C PHE A 35 -13.38 0.34 27.95
N CYS A 36 -14.27 1.28 27.66
CA CYS A 36 -15.43 1.57 28.49
C CYS A 36 -16.47 0.43 28.50
N SER A 37 -16.44 -0.45 27.49
CA SER A 37 -17.35 -1.58 27.38
C SER A 37 -16.79 -2.70 26.51
N ASP A 38 -17.37 -3.90 26.66
CA ASP A 38 -17.11 -5.06 25.82
C ASP A 38 -17.41 -4.78 24.34
N LEU A 39 -18.44 -3.98 24.06
CA LEU A 39 -18.77 -3.55 22.71
C LEU A 39 -17.65 -2.72 22.09
N CYS A 40 -17.09 -1.76 22.83
CA CYS A 40 -15.95 -0.95 22.39
C CYS A 40 -14.69 -1.80 22.18
N ARG A 41 -14.43 -2.77 23.06
CA ARG A 41 -13.35 -3.76 22.89
C ARG A 41 -13.52 -4.53 21.58
N LEU A 42 -14.71 -5.10 21.35
CA LEU A 42 -15.00 -5.89 20.15
C LEU A 42 -14.91 -5.05 18.87
N ARG A 43 -15.48 -3.84 18.85
CA ARG A 43 -15.43 -2.95 17.68
C ARG A 43 -14.01 -2.55 17.34
N HIS A 44 -13.18 -2.23 18.34
CA HIS A 44 -11.77 -1.92 18.14
C HIS A 44 -11.02 -3.09 17.48
N TRP A 45 -11.16 -4.30 18.02
CA TRP A 45 -10.47 -5.47 17.45
C TRP A 45 -10.99 -5.88 16.07
N ARG A 46 -12.30 -5.77 15.83
CA ARG A 46 -12.91 -6.00 14.50
C ARG A 46 -12.43 -4.94 13.49
N GLY A 47 -12.35 -3.68 13.87
CA GLY A 47 -11.79 -2.60 13.06
C GLY A 47 -10.34 -2.90 12.66
N ARG A 48 -9.48 -3.21 13.64
CA ARG A 48 -8.08 -3.58 13.38
C ARG A 48 -7.93 -4.82 12.51
N ARG A 49 -8.80 -5.83 12.67
CA ARG A 49 -8.80 -7.02 11.80
C ARG A 49 -9.18 -6.66 10.37
N ARG A 50 -10.21 -5.82 10.16
CA ARG A 50 -10.59 -5.35 8.81
C ARG A 50 -9.48 -4.57 8.13
N VAL A 51 -8.85 -3.63 8.82
CA VAL A 51 -7.71 -2.86 8.29
C VAL A 51 -6.56 -3.79 7.90
N ARG A 52 -6.16 -4.73 8.78
CA ARG A 52 -5.11 -5.70 8.45
C ARG A 52 -5.46 -6.58 7.24
N SER A 53 -6.71 -7.02 7.14
CA SER A 53 -7.16 -7.81 5.99
C SER A 53 -7.12 -7.00 4.69
N ALA A 54 -7.55 -5.73 4.73
CA ALA A 54 -7.51 -4.84 3.59
C ALA A 54 -6.07 -4.54 3.15
N GLN A 55 -5.18 -4.27 4.11
CA GLN A 55 -3.75 -4.08 3.85
C GLN A 55 -3.10 -5.34 3.25
N ALA A 56 -3.49 -6.53 3.70
CA ALA A 56 -2.99 -7.78 3.12
C ALA A 56 -3.44 -7.95 1.65
N SER A 57 -4.71 -7.66 1.34
CA SER A 57 -5.19 -7.70 -0.05
C SER A 57 -4.54 -6.63 -0.92
N GLU A 58 -4.33 -5.42 -0.38
CA GLU A 58 -3.65 -4.33 -1.09
C GLU A 58 -2.20 -4.71 -1.40
N ALA A 59 -1.49 -5.30 -0.44
CA ALA A 59 -0.12 -5.79 -0.64
C ALA A 59 -0.03 -6.86 -1.74
N GLU A 60 -1.04 -7.72 -1.88
CA GLU A 60 -1.12 -8.67 -2.99
C GLU A 60 -1.26 -7.96 -4.34
N ILE A 61 -2.18 -7.00 -4.45
CA ILE A 61 -2.38 -6.21 -5.67
C ILE A 61 -1.08 -5.49 -6.06
N VAL A 62 -0.43 -4.83 -5.10
CA VAL A 62 0.83 -4.11 -5.35
C VAL A 62 1.93 -5.05 -5.85
N ARG A 63 2.04 -6.26 -5.27
CA ARG A 63 2.98 -7.28 -5.74
C ARG A 63 2.73 -7.67 -7.19
N THR A 64 1.48 -7.98 -7.55
CA THR A 64 1.12 -8.31 -8.94
C THR A 64 1.44 -7.16 -9.89
N LEU A 65 1.18 -5.92 -9.50
CA LEU A 65 1.49 -4.75 -10.32
C LEU A 65 3.00 -4.57 -10.53
N ILE A 66 3.83 -4.84 -9.52
CA ILE A 66 5.29 -4.76 -9.65
C ILE A 66 5.81 -5.80 -10.65
N GLU A 67 5.30 -7.03 -10.58
CA GLU A 67 5.64 -8.09 -11.53
C GLU A 67 5.28 -7.70 -12.97
N GLU A 68 4.09 -7.14 -13.16
CA GLU A 68 3.60 -6.70 -14.46
C GLU A 68 4.40 -5.51 -15.02
N VAL A 69 4.77 -4.55 -14.17
CA VAL A 69 5.66 -3.44 -14.56
C VAL A 69 7.01 -3.99 -15.03
N GLY A 70 7.57 -4.98 -14.33
CA GLY A 70 8.81 -5.64 -14.73
C GLY A 70 8.69 -6.31 -16.10
N ARG A 71 7.59 -7.03 -16.34
CA ARG A 71 7.29 -7.66 -17.64
C ARG A 71 7.24 -6.63 -18.77
N LEU A 72 6.49 -5.56 -18.57
CA LEU A 72 6.32 -4.50 -19.57
C LEU A 72 7.64 -3.76 -19.84
N GLN A 73 8.47 -3.52 -18.82
CA GLN A 73 9.79 -2.91 -19.00
C GLN A 73 10.72 -3.80 -19.85
N HIS A 74 10.67 -5.11 -19.64
CA HIS A 74 11.42 -6.06 -20.47
C HIS A 74 10.96 -5.99 -21.94
N GLU A 75 9.65 -6.06 -22.17
CA GLU A 75 9.05 -5.99 -23.51
C GLU A 75 9.41 -4.68 -24.25
N VAL A 76 9.32 -3.54 -23.57
CA VAL A 76 9.74 -2.24 -24.12
C VAL A 76 11.22 -2.23 -24.50
N THR A 77 12.06 -2.87 -23.70
CA THR A 77 13.51 -2.95 -23.97
C THR A 77 13.78 -3.76 -25.23
N GLU A 78 13.13 -4.92 -25.37
CA GLU A 78 13.26 -5.77 -26.56
C GLU A 78 12.73 -5.07 -27.82
N LEU A 79 11.57 -4.42 -27.74
CA LEU A 79 11.03 -3.65 -28.86
C LEU A 79 11.95 -2.48 -29.26
N ARG A 80 12.60 -1.82 -28.30
CA ARG A 80 13.57 -0.76 -28.60
C ARG A 80 14.79 -1.31 -29.33
N ARG A 81 15.30 -2.48 -28.92
CA ARG A 81 16.42 -3.17 -29.60
C ARG A 81 16.04 -3.55 -31.03
N ALA A 82 14.89 -4.21 -31.21
CA ALA A 82 14.39 -4.60 -32.53
C ALA A 82 14.23 -3.37 -33.45
N ASN A 83 13.67 -2.28 -32.93
CA ASN A 83 13.54 -1.03 -33.68
C ASN A 83 14.88 -0.43 -34.10
N ALA A 84 15.92 -0.51 -33.26
CA ALA A 84 17.26 -0.06 -33.63
C ALA A 84 17.81 -0.88 -34.80
N THR A 85 17.73 -2.22 -34.71
CA THR A 85 18.17 -3.13 -35.78
C THR A 85 17.46 -2.86 -37.10
N LEU A 86 16.14 -2.65 -37.07
CA LEU A 86 15.35 -2.34 -38.26
C LEU A 86 15.76 -1.00 -38.89
N ARG A 87 16.00 0.03 -38.07
CA ARG A 87 16.48 1.34 -38.56
C ARG A 87 17.84 1.24 -39.23
N GLU A 88 18.76 0.47 -38.65
CA GLU A 88 20.08 0.24 -39.25
C GLU A 88 19.98 -0.52 -40.58
N ALA A 89 19.17 -1.58 -40.62
CA ALA A 89 18.93 -2.35 -41.84
C ALA A 89 18.32 -1.48 -42.95
N LEU A 90 17.37 -0.62 -42.60
CA LEU A 90 16.78 0.36 -43.51
C LEU A 90 17.84 1.33 -44.05
N GLY A 91 18.69 1.88 -43.18
CA GLY A 91 19.78 2.77 -43.59
C GLY A 91 20.77 2.09 -44.53
N ARG A 92 21.16 0.84 -44.26
CA ARG A 92 22.02 0.04 -45.16
C ARG A 92 21.37 -0.17 -46.53
N ALA A 93 20.09 -0.56 -46.56
CA ALA A 93 19.36 -0.76 -47.80
C ALA A 93 19.25 0.54 -48.61
N GLN A 94 18.99 1.67 -47.95
CA GLN A 94 18.96 2.99 -48.61
C GLN A 94 20.31 3.35 -49.23
N MET A 95 21.44 3.13 -48.53
CA MET A 95 22.77 3.36 -49.11
C MET A 95 23.03 2.50 -50.35
N LEU A 96 22.69 1.21 -50.29
CA LEU A 96 22.84 0.30 -51.44
C LEU A 96 22.02 0.75 -52.65
N LEU A 97 20.78 1.20 -52.42
CA LEU A 97 19.93 1.74 -53.49
C LEU A 97 20.50 3.01 -54.12
N VAL A 98 21.08 3.92 -53.31
CA VAL A 98 21.72 5.13 -53.82
C VAL A 98 22.95 4.78 -54.66
N SER A 99 23.82 3.88 -54.17
CA SER A 99 24.99 3.41 -54.91
C SER A 99 24.62 2.73 -56.22
N ALA A 100 23.58 1.88 -56.22
CA ALA A 100 23.10 1.19 -57.43
C ALA A 100 22.48 2.15 -58.45
N ARG A 101 21.90 3.28 -58.01
CA ARG A 101 21.35 4.33 -58.87
C ARG A 101 22.42 5.27 -59.42
N ASN A 102 23.65 5.27 -58.89
CA ASN A 102 24.72 6.14 -59.37
C ASN A 102 25.25 5.63 -60.74
N PRO A 103 25.03 6.38 -61.84
CA PRO A 103 25.38 5.93 -63.19
C PRO A 103 26.89 5.77 -63.43
N TYR A 104 27.74 6.27 -62.52
CA TYR A 104 29.21 6.19 -62.64
C TYR A 104 29.81 4.88 -62.09
N HIS A 105 29.04 3.97 -61.47
CA HIS A 105 29.56 2.71 -60.92
C HIS A 105 29.58 1.51 -61.90
N ARG A 106 29.08 1.66 -63.14
CA ARG A 106 29.05 0.60 -64.17
C ARG A 106 30.14 0.74 -65.25
N ARG A 107 31.37 1.14 -64.91
CA ARG A 107 32.49 1.15 -65.86
C ARG A 107 33.79 0.69 -65.21
N THR A 108 33.96 -0.62 -65.12
CA THR A 108 35.22 -1.38 -65.23
C THR A 108 34.86 -2.85 -65.36
#